data_AF-A0AAU0VVK5-F1
#
_entry.id   AF-A0AAU0VVK5-F1
#
_cell.length_a   1.000
_cell.length_b   1.000
_cell.length_c   1.000
_cell.angle_alpha   90.00
_cell.angle_beta   90.00
_cell.angle_gamma   90.00
#
_symmetry.space_group_name_H-M   'P 1'
#
loop_
_entity.id
_entity.type
_entity.pdbx_description
1 polymer ?
#
loop_
_entity_poly.entity_id
_entity_poly.type
_entity_poly.pdbx_seq_one_letter_code
_entity_poly.pdbx_strand_id
1 'polypeptide(L)'
;MLCELLSVQAGILDHNISTEVAAHYKRGAHEALSGLAAFFRDVLPELDDRQAAEAASMTIVLVGSLWTHTHPAAAVRAAYEADPDLAFLPTFTVALDRSLTIFLVGLLSDPDR
;
A
#
# COMPACT_ATOMS: atom_id res chain seq x y z
N MET A 1 -5.44 5.71 -11.05
CA MET A 1 -4.19 6.50 -11.22
C MET A 1 -3.30 6.47 -9.97
N LEU A 2 -3.70 6.92 -8.77
CA LEU A 2 -2.80 6.88 -7.60
C LEU A 2 -2.30 5.46 -7.27
N CYS A 3 -3.21 4.48 -7.12
CA CYS A 3 -2.83 3.09 -6.84
C CYS A 3 -1.89 2.51 -7.90
N GLU A 4 -2.13 2.84 -9.16
CA GLU A 4 -1.29 2.44 -10.29
C GLU A 4 0.11 3.07 -10.23
N LEU A 5 0.22 4.35 -9.84
CA LEU A 5 1.51 5.00 -9.63
C LEU A 5 2.28 4.32 -8.47
N LEU A 6 1.59 4.05 -7.36
CA LEU A 6 2.18 3.35 -6.20
C LEU A 6 2.60 1.92 -6.55
N SER A 7 1.89 1.24 -7.44
CA SER A 7 2.17 -0.13 -7.84
C SER A 7 3.42 -0.25 -8.71
N VAL A 8 3.79 0.81 -9.44
CA VAL A 8 4.96 0.81 -10.33
C VAL A 8 6.16 1.56 -9.77
N GLN A 9 6.01 2.40 -8.74
CA GLN A 9 7.10 3.29 -8.29
C GLN A 9 8.38 2.53 -7.91
N ALA A 10 8.27 1.43 -7.17
CA ALA A 10 9.44 0.72 -6.65
C ALA A 10 10.13 -0.08 -7.76
N GLY A 11 9.35 -0.71 -8.65
CA GLY A 11 9.88 -1.56 -9.72
C GLY A 11 10.27 -0.82 -11.00
N ILE A 12 9.79 0.41 -11.20
CA ILE A 12 10.04 1.19 -12.42
C ILE A 12 10.66 2.54 -12.07
N LEU A 13 9.96 3.40 -11.33
CA LEU A 13 10.42 4.78 -11.10
C LEU A 13 11.77 4.81 -10.41
N ASP A 14 11.93 4.09 -9.29
CA ASP A 14 13.13 4.10 -8.46
C ASP A 14 14.38 3.59 -9.22
N HIS A 15 14.20 2.83 -10.31
CA HIS A 15 15.28 2.34 -11.17
C HIS A 15 15.61 3.24 -12.38
N ASN A 16 14.78 4.24 -12.69
CA ASN A 16 14.85 5.02 -13.95
C ASN A 16 15.04 6.53 -13.74
N ILE A 17 15.41 6.96 -12.53
CA ILE A 17 15.61 8.37 -12.19
C ILE A 17 17.01 8.62 -11.62
N SER A 18 17.47 9.88 -11.69
CA SER A 18 18.70 10.29 -11.03
C SER A 18 18.54 10.33 -9.50
N THR A 19 19.65 10.28 -8.78
CA THR A 19 19.66 10.41 -7.31
C THR A 19 19.03 11.72 -6.83
N GLU A 20 19.21 12.80 -7.59
CA GLU A 20 18.62 14.11 -7.26
C GLU A 20 17.08 14.06 -7.34
N VAL A 21 16.54 13.49 -8.43
CA VAL A 21 15.10 13.31 -8.60
C VAL A 21 14.54 12.37 -7.55
N ALA A 22 15.24 11.28 -7.24
CA ALA A 22 14.86 10.36 -6.17
C ALA A 22 14.78 11.05 -4.81
N ALA A 23 15.77 11.89 -4.47
CA ALA A 23 15.78 12.63 -3.22
C ALA A 23 14.63 13.64 -3.13
N HIS A 24 14.33 14.35 -4.22
CA HIS A 24 13.17 15.25 -4.27
C HIS A 24 11.85 14.49 -4.09
N TYR A 25 11.67 13.40 -4.84
CA TYR A 25 10.50 12.53 -4.75
C TYR A 25 10.30 11.96 -3.34
N LYS A 26 11.34 11.38 -2.72
CA LYS A 26 11.22 10.77 -1.38
C LYS A 26 10.91 11.80 -0.30
N ARG A 27 11.35 13.06 -0.42
CA ARG A 27 10.94 14.14 0.50
C ARG A 27 9.44 14.43 0.41
N GLY A 28 8.91 14.57 -0.80
CA GLY A 28 7.46 14.75 -0.99
C GLY A 28 6.65 13.52 -0.51
N ALA A 29 7.15 12.32 -0.77
CA ALA A 29 6.53 11.09 -0.27
C ALA A 29 6.51 11.02 1.27
N HIS A 30 7.57 11.48 1.93
CA HIS A 30 7.64 11.57 3.38
C HIS A 30 6.61 12.56 3.95
N GLU A 31 6.45 13.73 3.33
CA GLU A 31 5.40 14.69 3.71
C GLU A 31 3.98 14.11 3.56
N ALA A 32 3.72 13.40 2.46
CA ALA A 32 2.45 12.72 2.24
C ALA A 32 2.19 11.61 3.29
N LEU A 33 3.22 10.84 3.65
CA LEU A 33 3.14 9.83 4.70
C LEU A 33 2.84 10.46 6.08
N SER A 34 3.48 11.58 6.41
CA SER A 34 3.17 12.32 7.64
C SER A 34 1.72 12.79 7.67
N GLY A 35 1.19 13.27 6.55
CA GLY A 35 -0.22 13.64 6.43
C GLY A 35 -1.17 12.45 6.63
N LEU A 36 -0.84 11.28 6.08
CA LEU A 36 -1.62 10.07 6.27
C LEU A 36 -1.54 9.54 7.72
N ALA A 37 -0.38 9.64 8.36
CA ALA A 37 -0.22 9.27 9.77
C ALA A 37 -1.06 10.18 10.69
N ALA A 38 -1.07 11.50 10.42
CA ALA A 38 -1.92 12.44 11.13
C ALA A 38 -3.42 12.09 10.93
N PHE A 39 -3.83 11.77 9.70
CA PHE A 39 -5.19 11.30 9.45
C PHE A 39 -5.54 10.04 10.25
N PHE A 40 -4.64 9.05 10.33
CA PHE A 40 -4.87 7.86 11.15
C PHE A 40 -5.04 8.18 12.62
N ARG A 41 -4.28 9.13 13.17
CA ARG A 41 -4.43 9.60 14.56
C ARG A 41 -5.78 10.29 14.80
N ASP A 42 -6.31 11.00 13.81
CA ASP A 42 -7.61 11.66 13.92
C ASP A 42 -8.77 10.65 13.98
N VAL A 43 -8.67 9.53 13.23
CA VAL A 43 -9.72 8.50 13.17
C VAL A 43 -9.54 7.36 14.18
N LEU A 44 -8.30 7.10 14.60
CA LEU A 44 -7.90 6.07 15.56
C LEU A 44 -6.95 6.69 16.60
N PRO A 45 -7.48 7.48 17.55
CA PRO A 45 -6.68 8.23 18.52
C PRO A 45 -5.89 7.33 19.49
N GLU A 46 -6.22 6.04 19.55
CA GLU A 46 -5.50 5.05 20.34
C GLU A 46 -4.10 4.76 19.80
N LEU A 47 -3.85 4.94 18.49
CA LEU A 47 -2.51 4.73 17.92
C LEU A 47 -1.56 5.81 18.43
N ASP A 48 -0.37 5.45 18.89
CA ASP A 48 0.69 6.45 19.14
C ASP A 48 1.33 6.96 17.82
N ASP A 49 2.26 7.92 17.92
CA ASP A 49 2.88 8.53 16.75
C ASP A 49 3.71 7.52 15.92
N ARG A 50 4.37 6.56 16.57
CA ARG A 50 5.14 5.50 15.90
C ARG A 50 4.20 4.57 15.16
N GLN A 51 3.15 4.10 15.83
CA GLN A 51 2.15 3.20 15.27
C GLN A 51 1.40 3.85 14.10
N ALA A 52 1.09 5.15 14.18
CA ALA A 52 0.46 5.88 13.09
C ALA A 52 1.38 6.02 11.86
N ALA A 53 2.68 6.25 12.07
CA ALA A 53 3.67 6.28 10.99
C ALA A 53 3.85 4.89 10.33
N GLU A 54 3.83 3.82 11.13
CA GLU A 54 3.85 2.43 10.66
C GLU A 54 2.60 2.09 9.86
N ALA A 55 1.41 2.48 10.35
CA ALA A 55 0.13 2.35 9.65
C ALA A 55 0.15 3.06 8.29
N ALA A 56 0.61 4.32 8.24
CA ALA A 56 0.74 5.08 7.00
C ALA A 56 1.67 4.38 5.99
N SER A 57 2.85 3.97 6.44
CA SER A 57 3.85 3.33 5.59
C SER A 57 3.35 2.00 5.04
N MET A 58 2.78 1.14 5.91
CA MET A 58 2.24 -0.14 5.50
C MET A 58 1.05 0.00 4.55
N THR A 59 0.20 1.01 4.75
CA THR A 59 -0.93 1.29 3.86
C THR A 59 -0.45 1.53 2.42
N ILE A 60 0.59 2.36 2.24
CA ILE A 60 1.14 2.62 0.90
C ILE A 60 1.72 1.35 0.27
N VAL A 61 2.44 0.54 1.04
CA VAL A 61 3.00 -0.74 0.58
C VAL A 61 1.91 -1.72 0.15
N LEU A 62 0.85 -1.85 0.95
CA LEU A 62 -0.29 -2.73 0.67
C LEU A 62 -1.04 -2.26 -0.58
N VAL A 63 -1.28 -0.96 -0.74
CA VAL A 63 -1.93 -0.41 -1.94
C VAL A 63 -1.15 -0.77 -3.20
N GLY A 64 0.16 -0.50 -3.23
CA GLY A 64 0.99 -0.80 -4.40
C GLY A 64 1.04 -2.30 -4.70
N SER A 65 1.25 -3.14 -3.68
CA SER A 65 1.34 -4.59 -3.84
C SER A 65 0.02 -5.21 -4.30
N LEU A 66 -1.10 -4.87 -3.64
CA LEU A 66 -2.41 -5.43 -3.96
C LEU A 66 -2.88 -4.94 -5.33
N TRP A 67 -2.61 -3.67 -5.70
CA TRP A 67 -2.98 -3.17 -7.02
C TRP A 67 -2.28 -3.96 -8.14
N THR A 68 -0.97 -4.21 -8.02
CA THR A 68 -0.18 -5.03 -8.98
C THR A 68 -0.81 -6.41 -9.21
N HIS A 69 -1.28 -7.07 -8.16
CA HIS A 69 -1.79 -8.44 -8.25
C HIS A 69 -3.27 -8.51 -8.68
N THR A 70 -4.06 -7.47 -8.37
CA THR A 70 -5.49 -7.43 -8.70
C THR A 70 -5.80 -6.76 -10.04
N HIS A 71 -4.79 -6.17 -10.68
CA HIS A 71 -4.87 -5.58 -12.03
C HIS A 71 -3.85 -6.24 -12.97
N PRO A 72 -4.00 -7.55 -13.23
CA PRO A 72 -2.99 -8.30 -13.97
C PRO A 72 -2.95 -7.93 -15.46
N ALA A 73 -1.79 -8.20 -16.07
CA ALA A 73 -1.58 -8.03 -17.51
C ALA A 73 -2.53 -8.91 -18.35
N ALA A 74 -2.71 -8.55 -19.62
CA ALA A 74 -3.67 -9.21 -20.52
C ALA A 74 -3.48 -10.73 -20.62
N ALA A 75 -2.24 -11.23 -20.63
CA ALA A 75 -1.96 -12.66 -20.70
C ALA A 75 -2.46 -13.43 -19.46
N VAL A 76 -2.30 -12.85 -18.26
CA VAL A 76 -2.77 -13.46 -17.01
C VAL A 76 -4.30 -13.39 -16.93
N ARG A 77 -4.92 -12.30 -17.37
CA ARG A 77 -6.39 -12.23 -17.47
C ARG A 77 -6.95 -13.30 -18.41
N ALA A 78 -6.32 -13.50 -19.58
CA ALA A 78 -6.72 -14.55 -20.50
C ALA A 78 -6.59 -15.95 -19.88
N ALA A 79 -5.59 -16.18 -19.03
CA ALA A 79 -5.48 -17.42 -18.27
C ALA A 79 -6.64 -17.59 -17.27
N TYR A 80 -7.03 -16.53 -16.54
CA TYR A 80 -8.19 -16.56 -15.64
C TYR A 80 -9.52 -16.78 -16.37
N GLU A 81 -9.66 -16.23 -17.59
CA GLU A 81 -10.84 -16.46 -18.43
C GLU A 81 -10.91 -17.92 -18.93
N ALA A 82 -9.76 -18.55 -19.19
CA ALA A 82 -9.68 -19.94 -19.62
C ALA A 82 -9.85 -20.94 -18.46
N ASP A 83 -9.37 -20.59 -17.26
CA ASP A 83 -9.47 -21.40 -16.04
C ASP A 83 -9.76 -20.50 -14.83
N PRO A 84 -11.05 -20.36 -14.45
CA PRO A 84 -11.47 -19.49 -13.34
C PRO A 84 -10.87 -19.86 -11.98
N ASP A 85 -10.44 -21.11 -11.77
CA ASP A 85 -9.85 -21.54 -10.49
C ASP A 85 -8.46 -20.90 -10.26
N LEU A 86 -7.83 -20.36 -11.32
CA LEU A 86 -6.58 -19.58 -11.21
C LEU A 86 -6.79 -18.19 -10.62
N ALA A 87 -8.01 -17.67 -10.56
CA ALA A 87 -8.35 -16.36 -10.01
C ALA A 87 -8.66 -16.42 -8.51
N PHE A 88 -7.69 -16.85 -7.70
CA PHE A 88 -7.87 -17.09 -6.26
C PHE A 88 -7.72 -15.84 -5.37
N LEU A 89 -7.30 -14.70 -5.93
CA LEU A 89 -7.16 -13.45 -5.15
C LEU A 89 -8.51 -12.71 -5.08
N PRO A 90 -8.88 -12.17 -3.90
CA PRO A 90 -10.04 -11.30 -3.80
C PRO A 90 -9.83 -10.00 -4.58
N THR A 91 -10.92 -9.28 -4.83
CA THR A 91 -10.85 -7.94 -5.43
C THR A 91 -9.98 -7.00 -4.60
N PHE A 92 -9.38 -5.99 -5.24
CA PHE A 92 -8.50 -5.01 -4.60
C PHE A 92 -9.08 -4.45 -3.30
N THR A 93 -10.32 -3.96 -3.34
CA THR A 93 -10.96 -3.33 -2.18
C THR A 93 -11.15 -4.31 -1.03
N VAL A 94 -11.59 -5.54 -1.33
CA VAL A 94 -11.78 -6.58 -0.30
C VAL A 94 -10.45 -6.98 0.32
N ALA A 95 -9.42 -7.15 -0.49
CA ALA A 95 -8.08 -7.48 -0.01
C ALA A 95 -7.52 -6.37 0.88
N LEU A 96 -7.59 -5.12 0.40
CA LEU A 96 -7.02 -3.96 1.09
C LEU A 96 -7.74 -3.71 2.42
N ASP A 97 -9.06 -3.71 2.43
CA ASP A 97 -9.86 -3.50 3.64
C ASP A 97 -9.52 -4.56 4.70
N ARG A 98 -9.48 -5.84 4.29
CA ARG A 98 -9.14 -6.93 5.19
C ARG A 98 -7.71 -6.81 5.73
N SER A 99 -6.73 -6.51 4.87
CA SER A 99 -5.34 -6.37 5.26
C SER A 99 -5.11 -5.19 6.20
N LEU A 100 -5.69 -4.02 5.90
CA LEU A 100 -5.59 -2.85 6.76
C LEU A 100 -6.25 -3.08 8.12
N THR A 101 -7.44 -3.69 8.13
CA THR A 101 -8.13 -4.03 9.39
C THR A 101 -7.25 -4.93 10.26
N ILE A 102 -6.71 -6.01 9.70
CA ILE A 102 -5.84 -6.93 10.45
C ILE A 102 -4.60 -6.19 10.96
N PHE A 103 -3.96 -5.39 10.11
CA PHE A 103 -2.73 -4.69 10.47
C PHE A 103 -2.96 -3.66 11.58
N LEU A 104 -3.99 -2.82 11.47
CA LEU A 104 -4.33 -1.80 12.46
C LEU A 104 -4.74 -2.42 13.80
N VAL A 105 -5.55 -3.48 13.78
CA VAL A 105 -5.91 -4.22 15.00
C VAL A 105 -4.66 -4.84 15.64
N GLY A 106 -3.74 -5.36 14.82
CA GLY A 106 -2.44 -5.88 15.28
C GLY A 106 -1.62 -4.81 15.99
N LEU A 107 -1.48 -3.62 15.40
CA LEU A 107 -0.80 -2.48 16.03
C LEU A 107 -1.44 -2.10 17.37
N LEU A 108 -2.77 -2.03 17.43
CA LEU A 108 -3.48 -1.69 18.66
C LEU A 108 -3.35 -2.75 19.77
N SER A 109 -3.06 -3.99 19.37
CA SER A 109 -2.90 -5.13 20.29
C SER A 109 -1.43 -5.41 20.62
N ASP A 110 -0.50 -4.61 20.10
CA ASP A 110 0.94 -4.78 20.31
C ASP A 110 1.27 -4.57 21.81
N PRO A 111 1.76 -5.60 22.52
CA PRO A 111 2.08 -5.50 23.93
C PRO A 111 3.31 -4.63 24.23
N ASP A 112 4.14 -4.34 23.22
CA ASP A 112 5.38 -3.55 23.36
C ASP A 112 5.14 -2.03 23.15
N ARG A 113 3.93 -1.55 23.45
CA ARG A 113 3.50 -0.16 23.31
C ARG A 113 4.03 0.77 24.41
#